data_AF-A0A940U3X2-F1
#
_entry.id   AF-A0A940U3X2-F1
#
_cell.length_a   1.000
_cell.length_b   1.000
_cell.length_c   1.000
_cell.angle_alpha   90.00
_cell.angle_beta   90.00
_cell.angle_gamma   90.00
#
_symmetry.space_group_name_H-M   'P 1'
#
loop_
_entity.id
_entity.type
_entity.pdbx_description
1 polymer ?
#
loop_
_entity_poly.entity_id
_entity_poly.type
_entity_poly.pdbx_seq_one_letter_code
_entity_poly.pdbx_strand_id
1 'polypeptide(L)'
;MAELKSAWELAMEKTKNVGGEDAVALTADQKREIAEIRKKYEARIAEAEIIITDPEKKEKELDYLRRERDRKIESFYEKAKEMKPPGVRRKA
;
A
#
# COMPACT_ATOMS: atom_id res chain seq x y z
N MET A 1 3.65 -0.26 -18.61
CA MET A 1 2.59 -0.25 -17.58
C MET A 1 3.23 0.31 -16.31
N ALA A 2 3.11 1.61 -16.06
CA ALA A 2 3.59 2.19 -14.82
C ALA A 2 2.60 1.78 -13.72
N GLU A 3 2.97 0.84 -12.84
CA GLU A 3 2.15 0.53 -11.66
C GLU A 3 1.96 1.82 -10.86
N LEU A 4 0.70 2.18 -10.57
CA LEU A 4 0.40 3.29 -9.67
C LEU A 4 1.03 2.99 -8.31
N LYS A 5 2.17 3.63 -8.02
CA LYS A 5 2.80 3.60 -6.70
C LYS A 5 1.80 4.12 -5.67
N SER A 6 1.58 3.37 -4.59
CA SER A 6 0.71 3.82 -3.50
C SER A 6 1.32 5.07 -2.84
N ALA A 7 0.49 5.94 -2.24
CA ALA A 7 0.96 7.15 -1.55
C ALA A 7 2.05 6.84 -0.51
N TRP A 8 2.00 5.65 0.09
CA TRP A 8 3.02 5.14 1.00
C TRP A 8 4.34 4.80 0.34
N GLU A 9 4.34 4.18 -0.85
CA GLU A 9 5.57 3.94 -1.60
C GLU A 9 6.22 5.23 -2.08
N LEU A 10 5.41 6.22 -2.47
CA LEU A 10 5.91 7.56 -2.78
C LEU A 10 6.51 8.24 -1.54
N ALA A 11 5.90 8.06 -0.37
CA ALA A 11 6.44 8.55 0.91
C ALA A 11 7.76 7.85 1.27
N MET A 12 7.85 6.52 1.10
CA MET A 12 9.06 5.71 1.29
C MET A 12 10.17 6.04 0.28
N GLU A 13 9.83 6.33 -0.97
CA GLU A 13 10.77 6.75 -2.01
C GLU A 13 11.33 8.15 -1.70
N LYS A 14 10.49 9.04 -1.18
CA LYS A 14 10.91 10.37 -0.73
C LYS A 14 11.80 10.29 0.51
N THR A 15 11.56 9.36 1.45
CA THR A 15 12.44 9.15 2.61
C THR A 15 13.74 8.43 2.26
N LYS A 16 13.74 7.48 1.30
CA LYS A 16 14.96 6.88 0.75
C LYS A 16 15.91 7.93 0.18
N ASN A 17 15.39 8.95 -0.51
CA ASN A 17 16.20 10.03 -1.08
C ASN A 17 16.75 11.03 -0.04
N VAL A 18 16.26 11.02 1.21
CA VAL A 18 16.66 11.97 2.27
C VAL A 18 17.64 11.35 3.29
N GLY A 19 18.17 10.14 3.03
CA GLY A 19 19.29 9.59 3.80
C GLY A 19 18.89 8.81 5.06
N GLY A 20 17.91 7.91 4.95
CA GLY A 20 17.56 6.97 6.03
C GLY A 20 17.43 5.53 5.53
N GLU A 21 18.31 4.65 6.02
CA GLU A 21 18.25 3.19 5.94
C GLU A 21 17.05 2.59 6.72
N ASP A 22 15.83 3.10 6.51
CA ASP A 22 14.61 2.60 7.17
C ASP A 22 13.50 2.28 6.15
N ALA A 23 13.87 1.93 4.92
CA ALA A 23 12.94 1.26 4.03
C ALA A 23 12.68 -0.15 4.59
N VAL A 24 11.56 -0.33 5.29
CA VAL A 24 11.10 -1.62 5.81
C VAL A 24 11.17 -2.64 4.66
N ALA A 25 12.12 -3.56 4.76
CA ALA A 25 12.34 -4.57 3.73
C ALA A 25 11.22 -5.60 3.81
N LEU A 26 10.21 -5.43 2.96
CA LEU A 26 9.14 -6.43 2.83
C LEU A 26 9.70 -7.76 2.31
N THR A 27 9.25 -8.86 2.90
CA THR A 27 9.53 -10.21 2.38
C THR A 27 8.85 -10.42 1.03
N ALA A 28 9.28 -11.44 0.29
CA ALA A 28 8.66 -11.81 -0.99
C ALA A 28 7.16 -12.11 -0.82
N ASP A 29 6.78 -12.76 0.28
CA ASP A 29 5.38 -13.07 0.60
C ASP A 29 4.57 -11.81 0.89
N GLN A 30 5.10 -10.87 1.70
CA GLN A 30 4.42 -9.60 1.99
C GLN A 30 4.22 -8.76 0.72
N LYS A 31 5.20 -8.73 -0.18
CA LYS A 31 5.07 -8.07 -1.49
C LYS A 31 3.99 -8.72 -2.35
N ARG A 32 3.93 -10.06 -2.34
CA ARG A 32 2.89 -10.82 -3.05
C ARG A 32 1.50 -10.50 -2.51
N GLU A 33 1.33 -10.47 -1.18
CA GLU A 33 0.05 -10.10 -0.55
C GLU A 33 -0.39 -8.68 -0.91
N ILE A 34 0.54 -7.72 -0.92
CA ILE A 34 0.26 -6.35 -1.36
C ILE A 34 -0.16 -6.32 -2.84
N ALA A 35 0.49 -7.10 -3.71
CA ALA A 35 0.12 -7.20 -5.12
C ALA A 35 -1.29 -7.82 -5.30
N GLU A 36 -1.64 -8.83 -4.52
CA GLU A 36 -2.98 -9.43 -4.52
C GLU A 36 -4.05 -8.44 -4.05
N ILE A 37 -3.75 -7.64 -3.04
CA ILE A 37 -4.63 -6.55 -2.59
C ILE A 37 -4.84 -5.54 -3.71
N ARG A 38 -3.77 -5.08 -4.37
CA ARG A 38 -3.90 -4.15 -5.51
C ARG A 38 -4.82 -4.68 -6.58
N LYS A 39 -4.57 -5.92 -7.03
CA LYS A 39 -5.37 -6.57 -8.07
C LYS A 39 -6.84 -6.71 -7.66
N LYS A 40 -7.11 -7.05 -6.40
CA LYS A 40 -8.48 -7.18 -5.88
C LYS A 40 -9.22 -5.84 -5.89
N TYR A 41 -8.60 -4.77 -5.41
CA TYR A 41 -9.24 -3.45 -5.37
C TYR A 41 -9.32 -2.81 -6.76
N GLU A 42 -8.37 -3.08 -7.65
CA GLU A 42 -8.44 -2.65 -9.05
C GLU A 42 -9.63 -3.28 -9.77
N ALA A 43 -9.87 -4.58 -9.58
CA ALA A 43 -11.07 -5.23 -10.09
C ALA A 43 -12.37 -4.61 -9.54
N ARG A 44 -12.43 -4.35 -8.23
CA ARG A 44 -13.58 -3.68 -7.60
C ARG A 44 -13.80 -2.25 -8.12
N ILE A 45 -12.71 -1.52 -8.36
CA ILE A 45 -12.76 -0.17 -8.94
C ILE A 45 -13.32 -0.25 -10.36
N ALA A 46 -12.80 -1.13 -11.20
CA ALA A 46 -13.30 -1.32 -12.57
C ALA A 46 -14.78 -1.73 -12.58
N GLU A 47 -15.18 -2.62 -11.67
CA GLU A 47 -16.58 -3.02 -11.49
C GLU A 47 -17.46 -1.83 -11.07
N ALA A 48 -17.05 -1.04 -10.08
CA ALA A 48 -17.76 0.17 -9.66
C ALA A 48 -17.84 1.20 -10.78
N GLU A 49 -16.82 1.31 -11.62
CA GLU A 49 -16.82 2.21 -12.78
C GLU A 49 -17.87 1.81 -13.83
N ILE A 50 -18.17 0.52 -13.96
CA ILE A 50 -19.15 -0.01 -14.91
C ILE A 50 -20.56 0.02 -14.33
N ILE A 51 -20.72 -0.42 -13.09
CA ILE A 51 -22.03 -0.63 -12.45
C ILE A 51 -22.66 0.70 -12.02
N ILE A 52 -21.86 1.63 -11.49
CA ILE A 52 -22.39 2.88 -10.93
C ILE A 52 -22.50 3.92 -12.04
N THR A 53 -23.73 4.23 -12.42
CA THR A 53 -24.04 5.20 -13.47
C THR A 53 -24.12 6.64 -12.94
N ASP A 54 -24.42 6.80 -11.65
CA ASP A 54 -24.48 8.09 -10.97
C ASP A 54 -23.06 8.62 -10.69
N PRO A 55 -22.67 9.79 -11.22
CA PRO A 55 -21.30 10.29 -11.14
C PRO A 55 -20.87 10.63 -9.70
N GLU A 56 -21.76 11.20 -8.88
CA GLU A 56 -21.44 11.57 -7.50
C GLU A 56 -21.26 10.33 -6.62
N LYS A 57 -22.14 9.33 -6.78
CA LYS A 57 -22.02 8.05 -6.07
C LYS A 57 -20.79 7.28 -6.53
N LYS A 58 -20.51 7.31 -7.83
CA LYS A 58 -19.33 6.66 -8.41
C LYS A 58 -18.06 7.27 -7.84
N GLU A 59 -17.93 8.58 -7.82
CA GLU A 59 -16.74 9.24 -7.27
C GLU A 59 -16.54 8.89 -5.78
N LYS A 60 -17.61 8.92 -4.98
CA LYS A 60 -17.57 8.53 -3.56
C LYS A 60 -17.14 7.08 -3.36
N GLU A 61 -17.69 6.15 -4.14
CA GLU A 61 -17.33 4.73 -4.06
C GLU A 61 -15.88 4.50 -4.47
N LEU A 62 -15.43 5.15 -5.56
CA LEU A 62 -14.06 5.04 -6.03
C LEU A 62 -13.06 5.60 -5.01
N ASP A 63 -13.35 6.74 -4.39
CA ASP A 63 -12.53 7.30 -3.31
C ASP A 63 -12.50 6.36 -2.10
N TYR A 64 -13.64 5.79 -1.71
CA TYR A 64 -13.70 4.80 -0.65
C TYR A 64 -12.82 3.58 -0.93
N LEU A 65 -12.97 2.97 -2.11
CA LEU A 65 -12.19 1.80 -2.53
C LEU A 65 -10.68 2.08 -2.58
N ARG A 66 -10.28 3.28 -3.05
CA ARG A 66 -8.88 3.71 -3.07
C ARG A 66 -8.31 3.86 -1.66
N ARG A 67 -9.04 4.53 -0.76
CA ARG A 67 -8.62 4.71 0.65
C ARG A 67 -8.57 3.39 1.40
N GLU A 68 -9.52 2.49 1.14
CA GLU A 68 -9.57 1.17 1.78
C GLU A 68 -8.37 0.32 1.34
N ARG A 69 -8.07 0.30 0.04
CA ARG A 69 -6.86 -0.32 -0.52
C ARG A 69 -5.60 0.21 0.18
N ASP A 70 -5.44 1.53 0.24
CA ASP A 70 -4.23 2.15 0.77
C ASP A 70 -4.09 1.89 2.27
N ARG A 71 -5.16 1.99 3.07
CA ARG A 71 -5.14 1.60 4.49
C ARG A 71 -4.73 0.14 4.69
N LYS A 72 -5.24 -0.76 3.84
CA LYS A 72 -4.91 -2.17 3.95
C LYS A 72 -3.44 -2.41 3.64
N ILE A 73 -2.93 -1.81 2.57
CA ILE A 73 -1.51 -1.85 2.22
C ILE A 73 -0.65 -1.27 3.35
N GLU A 74 -1.03 -0.12 3.92
CA GLU A 74 -0.34 0.51 5.05
C GLU A 74 -0.27 -0.42 6.28
N SER A 75 -1.37 -1.10 6.62
CA SER A 75 -1.38 -2.08 7.72
C SER A 75 -0.41 -3.24 7.51
N PHE A 76 -0.14 -3.62 6.25
CA PHE A 76 0.88 -4.63 5.94
C PHE A 76 2.30 -4.11 6.14
N TYR A 77 2.56 -2.86 5.76
CA TYR A 77 3.84 -2.20 6.00
C TYR A 77 4.09 -1.97 7.50
N GLU A 78 3.06 -1.60 8.26
CA GLU A 78 3.16 -1.40 9.71
C GLU A 78 3.47 -2.72 10.43
N LYS A 79 2.75 -3.81 10.09
CA LYS A 79 3.07 -5.16 10.57
C LYS A 79 4.49 -5.59 10.20
N ALA A 80 4.95 -5.28 9.00
CA ALA A 80 6.31 -5.60 8.58
C ALA A 80 7.37 -4.81 9.38
N LYS A 81 7.05 -3.58 9.81
CA LYS A 81 7.91 -2.76 10.66
C LYS A 81 7.98 -3.29 12.10
N GLU A 82 6.84 -3.76 12.62
CA GLU A 82 6.71 -4.32 13.96
C GLU A 82 7.39 -5.70 14.07
N MET A 83 7.44 -6.46 12.97
CA MET A 83 8.22 -7.71 12.84
C MET A 83 9.74 -7.53 12.72
N LYS A 84 10.31 -6.31 12.91
CA LYS A 84 11.77 -6.14 13.05
C LYS A 84 12.29 -7.15 14.09
N PRO A 85 13.27 -8.01 13.78
CA PRO A 85 13.76 -8.99 14.73
C PRO A 85 14.29 -8.29 16.00
N PRO A 86 14.07 -8.85 17.20
CA PRO A 86 14.58 -8.29 18.45
C PRO A 86 16.10 -8.50 18.47
N GLY A 87 16.87 -7.54 17.95
CA GLY A 87 18.29 -7.84 17.77
C GLY A 87 19.17 -6.79 17.12
N VAL A 88 19.06 -5.52 17.50
CA VAL A 88 20.24 -4.66 17.54
C VAL A 88 20.32 -4.05 18.94
N ARG A 89 20.69 -4.88 19.91
CA ARG A 89 21.43 -4.38 21.07
C ARG A 89 22.68 -3.75 20.47
N ARG A 90 22.73 -2.41 20.41
CA ARG A 90 24.01 -1.70 20.33
C ARG A 90 24.82 -2.20 21.53
N LYS A 91 25.75 -3.12 21.27
CA LYS A 91 26.77 -3.47 22.25
C LYS A 91 27.75 -2.30 22.26
N ALA A 92 27.84 -1.68 23.44
CA ALA A 92 28.90 -0.82 23.98
C ALA A 92 29.43 0.29 23.06
#